data_AF-A0A934ANI2-F1
#
_entry.id   AF-A0A934ANI2-F1
#
_cell.length_a   1.000
_cell.length_b   1.000
_cell.length_c   1.000
_cell.angle_alpha   90.00
_cell.angle_beta   90.00
_cell.angle_gamma   90.00
#
_symmetry.space_group_name_H-M   'P 1'
#
loop_
_entity.id
_entity.type
_entity.pdbx_description
1 polymer ?
#
loop_
_entity_poly.entity_id
_entity_poly.type
_entity_poly.pdbx_seq_one_letter_code
_entity_poly.pdbx_strand_id
1 'polypeptide(L)' 'MSILLPVKHQQEGMSLDTFSRLSGVSVQQLQRYAKTGRIIGARKHPLTRKWWIYPPAKLLTGR' A
#
# COMPACT_ATOMS: atom_id res chain seq x y z
N MET A 1 3.06 -3.19 -38.00
CA MET A 1 2.57 -4.11 -36.94
C MET A 1 3.42 -3.85 -35.70
N SER A 2 2.87 -3.17 -34.70
CA SER A 2 3.60 -2.84 -33.47
C SER A 2 3.19 -3.79 -32.36
N ILE A 3 4.12 -4.61 -31.90
CA ILE A 3 3.90 -5.56 -30.80
C ILE A 3 3.94 -4.75 -29.50
N LEU A 4 2.77 -4.52 -28.89
CA LEU A 4 2.66 -4.00 -27.54
C LEU A 4 3.17 -5.08 -26.57
N LEU A 5 4.40 -4.91 -26.06
CA LEU A 5 4.84 -5.66 -24.88
C LEU A 5 3.87 -5.36 -23.73
N PRO A 6 3.40 -6.36 -22.97
CA PRO A 6 2.53 -6.11 -21.84
C PRO A 6 3.33 -5.36 -20.77
N VAL A 7 3.07 -4.06 -20.62
CA VAL A 7 3.60 -3.24 -19.53
C VAL A 7 2.96 -3.71 -18.23
N LYS A 8 3.51 -4.78 -17.66
CA LYS A 8 3.15 -5.28 -16.34
C LYS A 8 4.15 -4.74 -15.33
N HIS A 9 4.15 -3.43 -15.13
CA HIS A 9 4.64 -2.88 -13.85
C HIS A 9 3.61 -3.28 -12.79
N GLN A 10 3.59 -4.55 -12.39
CA GLN A 10 3.14 -4.91 -11.05
C GLN A 10 4.13 -4.22 -10.11
N GLN A 11 3.87 -2.97 -9.79
CA GLN A 11 4.57 -2.30 -8.72
C GLN A 11 4.35 -3.17 -7.49
N GLU A 12 5.42 -3.82 -7.03
CA GLU A 12 5.35 -4.75 -5.92
C GLU A 12 4.75 -4.03 -4.71
N GLY A 13 3.57 -4.46 -4.29
CA GLY A 13 2.97 -3.94 -3.08
C GLY A 13 3.83 -4.31 -1.89
N MET A 14 3.90 -3.45 -0.88
CA MET A 14 4.61 -3.74 0.36
C MET A 14 3.64 -4.04 1.51
N SER A 15 4.12 -4.81 2.48
CA SER A 15 3.37 -5.11 3.70
C SER A 15 3.30 -3.88 4.63
N LEU A 16 2.36 -3.89 5.57
CA LEU A 16 2.33 -2.88 6.63
C LEU A 16 3.58 -2.89 7.51
N ASP A 17 4.24 -4.04 7.66
CA ASP A 17 5.49 -4.13 8.43
C ASP A 17 6.61 -3.36 7.72
N THR A 18 6.78 -3.59 6.43
CA THR A 18 7.72 -2.86 5.58
C THR A 18 7.42 -1.36 5.60
N PHE A 19 6.15 -0.98 5.43
CA PHE A 19 5.75 0.42 5.45
C PHE A 19 5.89 1.08 6.82
N SER A 20 5.74 0.32 7.91
CA SER A 20 6.00 0.78 9.28
C SER A 20 7.46 1.18 9.47
N ARG A 21 8.39 0.35 9.00
CA ARG A 21 9.82 0.65 9.05
C ARG A 21 10.19 1.88 8.22
N LEU A 22 9.55 2.08 7.07
CA LEU A 22 9.80 3.23 6.19
C LEU A 22 9.19 4.54 6.71
N SER A 23 7.99 4.47 7.30
CA SER A 23 7.26 5.66 7.76
C SER A 23 7.55 6.05 9.22
N GLY A 24 8.15 5.16 10.00
CA GLY A 24 8.30 5.33 11.45
C GLY A 24 6.98 5.23 12.23
N VAL A 25 5.87 4.89 11.55
CA VAL A 25 4.54 4.75 12.17
C VAL A 25 4.34 3.31 12.58
N SER A 26 3.80 3.07 13.77
CA SER A 26 3.54 1.70 14.24
C SER A 26 2.56 0.95 13.32
N VAL A 27 2.74 -0.37 13.18
CA VAL A 27 1.85 -1.23 12.38
C VAL A 27 0.39 -1.08 12.82
N GLN A 28 0.13 -0.96 14.13
CA GLN A 28 -1.22 -0.77 14.67
C GLN A 28 -1.86 0.53 14.17
N GLN A 29 -1.11 1.63 14.17
CA GLN A 29 -1.58 2.92 13.67
C GLN A 29 -1.77 2.90 12.15
N LEU A 30 -0.88 2.24 11.41
CA LEU A 30 -1.03 2.02 9.97
C LEU A 30 -2.27 1.18 9.63
N GLN A 31 -2.59 0.15 10.41
CA GLN A 31 -3.82 -0.61 10.24
C GLN A 31 -5.06 0.27 10.43
N ARG A 32 -5.05 1.16 11.43
CA ARG A 32 -6.13 2.13 11.63
C ARG A 32 -6.25 3.07 10.42
N TYR A 33 -5.13 3.61 9.96
CA TYR A 33 -5.10 4.51 8.81
C TYR A 33 -5.56 3.84 7.52
N ALA A 34 -5.17 2.59 7.28
CA ALA A 34 -5.63 1.80 6.14
C ALA A 34 -7.15 1.59 6.18
N LYS A 35 -7.70 1.27 7.36
CA LYS A 35 -9.16 1.14 7.55
C LYS A 35 -9.91 2.45 7.34
N THR A 36 -9.32 3.58 7.72
CA THR A 36 -9.96 4.90 7.63
C THR A 36 -9.67 5.64 6.32
N GLY A 37 -8.99 5.00 5.34
CA GLY A 37 -8.65 5.63 4.06
C GLY A 37 -7.55 6.71 4.14
N ARG A 38 -6.72 6.72 5.20
CA ARG A 38 -5.60 7.66 5.39
C ARG A 38 -4.28 7.20 4.75
N ILE A 39 -4.28 6.07 4.03
CA ILE A 39 -3.13 5.59 3.26
C ILE A 39 -3.55 5.43 1.80
N ILE A 40 -3.00 6.25 0.91
CA ILE A 40 -3.15 6.09 -0.54
C ILE A 40 -2.44 4.80 -0.94
N GLY A 41 -3.11 3.98 -1.75
CA GLY A 41 -2.57 2.71 -2.22
C GLY A 41 -2.77 1.54 -1.26
N ALA A 42 -3.33 1.76 -0.07
CA ALA A 42 -3.70 0.67 0.83
C ALA A 42 -4.88 -0.13 0.28
N ARG A 43 -4.66 -1.42 0.05
CA ARG A 43 -5.68 -2.39 -0.37
C ARG A 43 -5.68 -3.58 0.58
N LYS A 44 -6.87 -4.03 0.94
CA LYS A 44 -7.02 -5.26 1.72
C LYS A 44 -7.05 -6.44 0.77
N HIS A 45 -6.13 -7.38 0.96
CA HIS A 45 -6.09 -8.60 0.19
C HIS A 45 -7.35 -9.45 0.48
N PRO A 46 -8.10 -9.91 -0.53
CA PRO A 46 -9.39 -10.59 -0.32
C PRO A 46 -9.24 -11.92 0.44
N LEU A 47 -8.23 -12.73 0.09
CA LEU A 47 -8.01 -14.04 0.72
C LEU A 47 -7.36 -13.94 2.11
N THR A 48 -6.22 -13.25 2.23
CA THR A 48 -5.46 -13.20 3.49
C THR A 48 -5.96 -12.15 4.48
N ARG A 49 -6.87 -11.26 4.05
CA ARG A 49 -7.34 -10.09 4.82
C ARG A 49 -6.24 -9.14 5.29
N LYS A 50 -5.00 -9.34 4.83
CA LYS A 50 -3.84 -8.49 5.13
C LYS A 50 -3.90 -7.23 4.30
N TRP A 51 -3.40 -6.14 4.86
CA TRP A 51 -3.25 -4.87 4.14
C TRP A 51 -1.94 -4.86 3.38
N TRP A 52 -2.03 -4.49 2.11
CA TRP A 52 -0.92 -4.26 1.19
C TRP A 52 -0.96 -2.81 0.73
N ILE A 53 0.21 -2.21 0.60
CA ILE A 53 0.36 -0.82 0.18
C ILE A 53 1.04 -0.84 -1.18
N TYR A 54 0.27 -0.48 -2.20
CA TYR A 54 0.74 -0.37 -3.57
C TYR A 54 1.10 1.09 -3.89
N PRO A 55 2.08 1.34 -4.76
CA PRO A 55 2.37 2.71 -5.16
C PRO A 55 1.20 3.35 -5.93
N PRO A 56 1.04 4.69 -5.85
CA PRO A 56 1.81 5.63 -5.01
C PRO A 56 1.41 5.53 -3.53
N ALA A 57 2.35 5.08 -2.69
CA ALA A 57 2.15 4.85 -1.26
C ALA A 57 2.33 6.15 -0.49
N LYS A 58 1.24 6.76 -0.04
CA LYS A 58 1.30 8.05 0.68
C LYS A 58 0.42 8.03 1.92
N LEU A 59 0.97 8.53 3.02
CA LEU A 59 0.20 8.83 4.22
C LEU A 59 -0.49 10.17 4.06
N LEU A 60 -1.81 10.18 4.27
CA LEU A 60 -2.59 11.41 4.41
C LEU A 60 -2.46 11.87 5.87
N THR A 61 -1.28 12.38 6.23
CA THR A 61 -1.11 13.11 7.48
C THR A 61 -1.59 14.54 7.25
N GLY A 62 -2.88 14.77 7.49
CA GLY A 62 -3.38 16.12 7.67
C GLY A 62 -2.84 16.69 8.98
N ARG A 63 -2.12 17.80 8.90
CA ARG A 63 -2.31 18.89 9.84
C ARG A 63 -3.33 19.83 9.23
#